data_AF-A0A3D5ZDT6-F1
#
_entry.id   AF-A0A3D5ZDT6-F1
#
_cell.length_a   1.000
_cell.length_b   1.000
_cell.length_c   1.000
_cell.angle_alpha   90.00
_cell.angle_beta   90.00
_cell.angle_gamma   90.00
#
_symmetry.space_group_name_H-M   'P 1'
#
loop_
_entity.id
_entity.type
_entity.pdbx_description
1 polymer ?
#
loop_
_entity_poly.entity_id
_entity_poly.type
_entity_poly.pdbx_seq_one_letter_code
_entity_poly.pdbx_strand_id
1 'polypeptide(L)'
;MKKIIGIVVIALMSASTYAQTDALDKYFSNYQQDENFTKVNISGKMFDLASFLESDDNDVQEFKDLVSGVESLKMLMNNEIGNSFDKYKS
;
A
#
# COMPACT_ATOMS: atom_id res chain seq x y z
N MET A 1 -0.98 4.76 43.47
CA MET A 1 -0.32 3.57 42.89
C MET A 1 -1.10 2.95 41.73
N LYS A 2 -2.38 2.62 41.87
CA LYS A 2 -3.20 2.01 40.80
C LYS A 2 -3.30 2.83 39.50
N LYS A 3 -3.33 4.17 39.59
CA LYS A 3 -3.38 5.08 38.43
C LYS A 3 -2.05 5.16 37.65
N ILE A 4 -0.92 5.02 38.35
CA ILE A 4 0.42 5.05 37.72
C ILE A 4 0.65 3.76 36.93
N ILE A 5 0.20 2.63 37.47
CA ILE A 5 0.26 1.33 36.79
C ILE A 5 -0.50 1.37 35.45
N GLY A 6 -1.69 1.99 35.42
CA GLY A 6 -2.46 2.14 34.17
C GLY A 6 -1.76 2.98 33.11
N ILE A 7 -1.10 4.07 33.50
CA ILE A 7 -0.33 4.93 32.57
C ILE A 7 0.87 4.18 32.00
N VAL A 8 1.58 3.40 32.84
CA VAL A 8 2.72 2.60 32.39
C VAL A 8 2.29 1.51 31.41
N VAL A 9 1.15 0.86 31.64
CA VAL A 9 0.62 -0.16 30.71
C VAL A 9 0.26 0.45 29.35
N ILE A 10 -0.40 1.61 29.32
CA ILE A 10 -0.75 2.30 28.06
C ILE A 10 0.53 2.74 27.31
N ALA A 11 1.52 3.25 28.03
CA ALA A 11 2.81 3.62 27.44
C ALA A 11 3.54 2.42 26.82
N LEU A 12 3.52 1.26 27.49
CA LEU A 12 4.14 0.03 26.97
C LEU A 12 3.37 -0.54 25.76
N MET A 13 2.04 -0.43 25.73
CA MET A 13 1.23 -0.82 24.57
C MET A 13 1.43 0.10 23.35
N SER A 14 1.90 1.33 23.57
CA SER A 14 2.21 2.25 22.47
C SER A 14 3.47 1.84 21.70
N ALA A 15 4.35 1.02 22.30
CA ALA A 15 5.58 0.55 21.67
C ALA A 15 5.37 -0.67 20.76
N SER A 16 4.25 -1.39 20.89
CA SER A 16 3.93 -2.56 20.04
C SER A 16 3.30 -2.21 18.69
N THR A 17 2.92 -0.96 18.47
CA THR A 17 2.33 -0.50 17.18
C THR A 17 3.35 -0.39 16.06
N TYR A 18 4.65 -0.28 16.37
CA TYR A 18 5.74 -0.18 15.39
C TYR A 18 6.01 -1.47 14.60
N ALA A 19 5.37 -2.60 14.96
CA ALA A 19 5.53 -3.88 14.27
C ALA A 19 4.50 -4.14 13.16
N GLN A 20 3.51 -3.25 12.96
CA GLN A 20 2.50 -3.38 11.90
C GLN A 20 3.03 -2.93 10.52
N THR A 21 4.29 -3.23 10.20
CA THR A 21 4.79 -3.04 8.84
C THR A 21 4.34 -4.21 8.00
N ASP A 22 3.49 -3.96 7.01
CA ASP A 22 3.04 -4.95 6.04
C ASP A 22 4.25 -5.58 5.32
N ALA A 23 4.24 -6.89 5.12
CA ALA A 23 5.27 -7.59 4.34
C ALA A 23 5.36 -7.02 2.91
N LEU A 24 4.22 -6.56 2.37
CA LEU A 24 4.16 -5.84 1.11
C LEU A 24 4.95 -4.53 1.18
N ASP A 25 4.73 -3.71 2.21
CA ASP A 25 5.46 -2.45 2.38
C ASP A 25 6.96 -2.67 2.51
N LYS A 26 7.37 -3.72 3.24
CA LYS A 26 8.78 -4.08 3.36
C LYS A 26 9.37 -4.51 2.00
N TYR A 27 8.64 -5.29 1.21
CA TYR A 27 9.07 -5.71 -0.12
C TYR A 27 9.23 -4.50 -1.05
N PHE A 28 8.23 -3.62 -1.10
CA PHE A 28 8.26 -2.42 -1.95
C PHE A 28 9.30 -1.40 -1.47
N SER A 29 9.59 -1.31 -0.17
CA SER A 29 10.63 -0.45 0.41
C SER A 29 12.03 -0.74 -0.13
N ASN A 30 12.34 -2.01 -0.43
CA ASN A 30 13.62 -2.37 -1.04
C ASN A 30 13.78 -1.79 -2.46
N TYR A 31 12.67 -1.52 -3.15
CA TYR A 31 12.65 -0.85 -4.45
C TYR A 31 12.38 0.66 -4.34
N GLN A 32 12.14 1.18 -3.12
CA GLN A 32 11.94 2.61 -2.92
C GLN A 32 13.22 3.44 -3.14
N GLN A 33 14.40 2.85 -2.98
CA GLN A 33 15.67 3.56 -3.14
C GLN A 33 16.31 3.36 -4.52
N ASP A 34 15.72 2.52 -5.38
CA ASP A 34 16.25 2.21 -6.70
C ASP A 34 15.65 3.18 -7.73
N GLU A 35 16.49 4.05 -8.30
CA GLU A 35 16.10 5.07 -9.30
C GLU A 35 15.65 4.45 -10.63
N ASN A 36 15.97 3.17 -10.87
CA ASN A 36 15.54 2.47 -12.09
C ASN A 36 14.05 2.06 -12.04
N PHE A 37 13.42 2.15 -10.86
CA PHE A 37 12.03 1.76 -10.68
C PHE A 37 11.12 2.98 -10.56
N THR A 38 10.19 3.10 -11.51
CA THR A 38 9.03 3.98 -11.41
C THR A 38 8.01 3.35 -10.46
N LYS A 39 7.65 4.11 -9.42
CA LYS A 39 6.68 3.72 -8.39
C LYS A 39 5.37 4.45 -8.62
N VAL A 40 4.28 3.70 -8.75
CA VAL A 40 2.91 4.25 -8.81
C VAL A 40 2.13 3.67 -7.66
N ASN A 41 1.62 4.53 -6.78
CA ASN A 41 0.76 4.15 -5.67
C ASN A 41 -0.58 4.88 -5.82
N ILE A 42 -1.64 4.11 -6.05
CA ILE A 42 -3.01 4.62 -6.11
C ILE A 42 -3.71 4.14 -4.84
N SER A 43 -4.08 5.10 -3.99
CA SER A 43 -4.79 4.80 -2.74
C SER A 43 -6.28 4.52 -3.00
N GLY A 44 -6.93 3.74 -2.14
CA GLY A 44 -8.38 3.53 -2.17
C GLY A 44 -9.17 4.82 -2.25
N LYS A 45 -8.75 5.87 -1.53
CA LYS A 45 -9.37 7.21 -1.58
C LYS A 45 -9.33 7.86 -2.96
N MET A 46 -8.35 7.53 -3.80
CA MET A 46 -8.28 8.01 -5.18
C MET A 46 -9.26 7.24 -6.08
N PHE A 47 -9.47 5.94 -5.82
CA PHE A 47 -10.53 5.18 -6.48
C PHE A 47 -11.92 5.63 -6.04
N ASP A 48 -12.11 5.94 -4.76
CA ASP A 48 -13.33 6.56 -4.24
C ASP A 48 -13.61 7.90 -4.93
N LEU A 49 -12.59 8.73 -5.13
CA LEU A 49 -12.74 9.99 -5.86
C LEU A 49 -13.16 9.77 -7.31
N ALA A 50 -12.62 8.75 -7.96
CA ALA A 50 -12.99 8.39 -9.33
C ALA A 50 -14.41 7.82 -9.41
N SER A 51 -14.90 7.13 -8.37
CA SER A 51 -16.26 6.59 -8.34
C SER A 51 -17.34 7.69 -8.28
N PHE A 52 -17.02 8.84 -7.67
CA PHE A 52 -17.91 10.01 -7.64
C PHE A 52 -18.03 10.76 -8.97
N LEU A 53 -17.15 10.52 -9.95
CA LEU A 53 -17.27 11.15 -11.27
C LEU A 53 -18.43 10.50 -12.03
N GLU A 54 -19.58 11.19 -12.11
CA GLU A 54 -20.75 10.69 -12.84
C GLU A 54 -20.43 10.49 -14.33
N SER A 55 -20.77 9.32 -14.85
CA SER A 55 -20.61 8.95 -16.25
C SER A 55 -21.77 8.04 -16.62
N ASP A 56 -22.45 8.33 -17.74
CA ASP A 56 -23.59 7.55 -18.24
C ASP A 56 -23.17 6.28 -18.99
N ASP A 57 -21.86 6.02 -19.06
CA ASP A 57 -21.29 4.85 -19.71
C ASP A 57 -21.35 3.63 -18.78
N ASN A 58 -22.00 2.56 -19.25
CA ASN A 58 -22.12 1.30 -18.50
C ASN A 58 -20.76 0.69 -18.18
N ASP A 59 -19.77 0.85 -19.06
CA ASP A 59 -18.42 0.32 -18.84
C ASP A 59 -17.72 1.02 -17.67
N VAL A 60 -18.00 2.32 -17.50
CA VAL A 60 -17.46 3.11 -16.38
C VAL A 60 -18.12 2.70 -15.07
N GLN A 61 -19.41 2.38 -15.09
CA GLN A 61 -20.13 1.95 -13.89
C GLN A 61 -19.63 0.59 -13.39
N GLU A 62 -19.40 -0.37 -14.29
CA GLU A 62 -18.84 -1.69 -13.94
C GLU A 62 -17.40 -1.56 -13.40
N PHE A 63 -16.58 -0.70 -14.00
CA PHE A 63 -15.24 -0.42 -13.50
C PHE A 63 -15.25 0.15 -12.08
N LYS A 64 -16.15 1.08 -11.77
CA LYS A 64 -16.31 1.64 -10.42
C LYS A 64 -16.67 0.58 -9.39
N ASP A 65 -17.60 -0.30 -9.72
CA ASP A 65 -18.02 -1.37 -8.82
C ASP A 65 -16.86 -2.34 -8.54
N LEU A 66 -16.06 -2.65 -9.57
CA LEU A 66 -14.86 -3.48 -9.44
C LEU A 66 -13.78 -2.82 -8.54
N VAL A 67 -13.50 -1.53 -8.74
CA VAL A 67 -12.45 -0.83 -7.98
C VAL A 67 -12.90 -0.39 -6.58
N SER A 68 -14.20 -0.36 -6.29
CA SER A 68 -14.75 0.02 -4.98
C SER A 68 -14.27 -0.88 -3.83
N GLY A 69 -13.92 -2.13 -4.13
CA GLY A 69 -13.36 -3.08 -3.16
C GLY A 69 -11.84 -3.03 -3.01
N VAL A 70 -11.14 -2.17 -3.74
CA VAL A 70 -9.67 -2.12 -3.78
C VAL A 70 -9.15 -1.10 -2.76
N GLU A 71 -8.45 -1.58 -1.72
CA GLU A 71 -7.89 -0.71 -0.69
C GLU A 71 -6.67 0.11 -1.18
N SER A 72 -5.83 -0.48 -2.02
CA SER A 72 -4.71 0.22 -2.68
C SER A 72 -4.15 -0.58 -3.84
N LEU A 73 -3.57 0.12 -4.82
CA LEU A 73 -2.83 -0.46 -5.93
C LEU A 73 -1.40 0.09 -5.90
N LYS A 74 -0.41 -0.80 -5.72
CA LYS A 74 1.02 -0.47 -5.73
C LYS A 74 1.67 -1.15 -6.94
N MET A 75 2.26 -0.36 -7.83
CA MET A 75 2.95 -0.83 -9.02
C MET A 75 4.42 -0.40 -9.03
N LEU A 76 5.29 -1.33 -9.44
CA LEU A 76 6.70 -1.11 -9.72
C LEU A 76 6.94 -1.36 -11.20
N MET A 77 7.47 -0.37 -11.90
CA MET A 77 7.84 -0.48 -13.31
C MET A 77 9.33 -0.22 -13.44
N ASN A 78 10.05 -1.11 -14.11
CA ASN A 78 11.44 -0.90 -14.48
C ASN A 78 11.52 -0.83 -16.01
N ASN A 79 12.19 0.20 -16.53
CA ASN A 79 12.40 0.35 -17.97
C ASN A 79 13.58 -0.49 -18.49
N GLU A 80 14.41 -1.04 -17.59
CA GLU A 80 15.47 -1.96 -17.96
C GLU A 80 14.98 -3.41 -17.96
N ILE A 81 15.13 -4.08 -19.10
CA ILE A 81 14.90 -5.53 -19.26
C ILE A 81 16.09 -6.28 -18.61
N GLY A 82 16.35 -6.02 -17.34
CA GLY A 82 17.29 -6.76 -16.52
C GLY A 82 16.66 -8.11 -16.16
N ASN A 83 17.40 -9.19 -16.39
CA ASN A 83 16.96 -10.57 -16.21
C ASN A 83 16.46 -10.78 -14.77
N SER A 84 15.16 -10.56 -14.55
CA SER A 84 14.57 -10.47 -13.21
C SER A 84 14.63 -11.81 -12.45
N PHE A 85 14.91 -12.88 -13.19
CA PHE A 85 15.12 -14.23 -12.70
C PHE A 85 16.39 -14.40 -11.85
N ASP A 86 17.44 -13.60 -12.10
CA ASP A 86 18.70 -13.71 -11.36
C ASP A 86 18.55 -13.26 -9.90
N LYS A 87 17.53 -12.44 -9.59
CA LYS A 87 17.20 -12.05 -8.20
C LYS A 87 16.52 -13.17 -7.39
N TYR A 88 16.06 -14.23 -8.05
CA TYR A 88 15.39 -15.38 -7.41
C TYR A 88 16.26 -16.66 -7.40
N LYS A 89 17.47 -16.60 -7.95
CA LYS A 89 18.43 -17.70 -7.88
C LYS A 89 19.18 -17.60 -6.55
N SER A 90 18.84 -18.49 -5.62
CA SER A 90 19.56 -18.70 -4.38
C SER A 90 20.92 -19.34 -4.60
#